data_AF-A0A7X2MEU4-F1
#
_entry.id   AF-A0A7X2MEU4-F1
#
_cell.length_a   1.000
_cell.length_b   1.000
_cell.length_c   1.000
_cell.angle_alpha   90.00
_cell.angle_beta   90.00
_cell.angle_gamma   90.00
#
_symmetry.space_group_name_H-M   'P 1'
#
loop_
_entity.id
_entity.type
_entity.pdbx_description
1 polymer ?
#
loop_
_entity_poly.entity_id
_entity_poly.type
_entity_poly.pdbx_seq_one_letter_code
_entity_poly.pdbx_strand_id
1 'polypeptide(L)'
;INRVAAWVIGARSTQKALLQAMLAPIDDLKKAENEYDFTKRLAVTEELKSFPFGAVWDEFCQRNNVPVGLDWMDEIRRYEKAVQFKRN
;
A
#
# COMPACT_ATOMS: atom_id res chain seq x y z
N ILE A 1 -17.40 4.16 -13.19
CA ILE A 1 -16.38 3.59 -12.26
C ILE A 1 -17.00 2.37 -11.59
N ASN A 2 -16.36 1.20 -11.63
CA ASN A 2 -16.85 0.03 -10.91
C ASN A 2 -16.69 0.25 -9.40
N ARG A 3 -17.80 0.14 -8.66
CA ARG A 3 -17.82 0.33 -7.19
C ARG A 3 -16.91 -0.67 -6.48
N VAL A 4 -16.82 -1.91 -6.97
CA VAL A 4 -15.94 -2.95 -6.41
C VAL A 4 -14.47 -2.54 -6.58
N ALA A 5 -14.09 -2.06 -7.76
CA ALA A 5 -12.74 -1.58 -8.01
C ALA A 5 -12.39 -0.39 -7.12
N ALA A 6 -13.31 0.58 -6.96
CA ALA A 6 -13.10 1.73 -6.08
C ALA A 6 -12.83 1.32 -4.62
N TRP A 7 -13.59 0.37 -4.10
CA TRP A 7 -13.40 -0.17 -2.75
C TRP A 7 -12.06 -0.90 -2.59
N VAL A 8 -11.70 -1.77 -3.56
CA VAL A 8 -10.44 -2.51 -3.51
C VAL A 8 -9.24 -1.56 -3.58
N ILE A 9 -9.28 -0.58 -4.48
CA ILE A 9 -8.21 0.42 -4.61
C ILE A 9 -8.08 1.22 -3.31
N GLY A 10 -9.20 1.72 -2.76
CA GLY A 10 -9.20 2.50 -1.54
C GLY A 10 -8.65 1.73 -0.35
N ALA A 11 -9.20 0.54 -0.08
CA ALA A 11 -8.78 -0.29 1.04
C ALA A 11 -7.29 -0.69 0.95
N ARG A 12 -6.84 -1.11 -0.24
CA ARG A 12 -5.42 -1.47 -0.44
C ARG A 12 -4.49 -0.27 -0.31
N SER A 13 -4.92 0.92 -0.74
CA SER A 13 -4.12 2.14 -0.58
C SER A 13 -3.96 2.52 0.90
N THR A 14 -5.03 2.44 1.70
CA THR A 14 -4.95 2.66 3.14
C THR A 14 -4.04 1.64 3.82
N GLN A 15 -4.14 0.35 3.47
CA GLN A 15 -3.28 -0.69 4.03
C GLN A 15 -1.80 -0.48 3.66
N LYS A 16 -1.50 -0.09 2.43
CA LYS A 16 -0.12 0.26 2.02
C LYS A 16 0.45 1.43 2.81
N ALA A 17 -0.36 2.49 3.03
CA ALA A 17 0.07 3.63 3.85
C ALA A 17 0.39 3.23 5.29
N LEU A 18 -0.44 2.36 5.89
CA LEU A 18 -0.18 1.80 7.23
C LEU A 18 1.09 0.96 7.25
N LEU A 19 1.31 0.11 6.25
CA LEU A 19 2.53 -0.69 6.14
C LEU A 19 3.78 0.19 6.04
N GLN A 20 3.74 1.24 5.20
CA GLN A 20 4.84 2.20 5.09
C GLN A 20 5.13 2.90 6.41
N ALA A 21 4.09 3.28 7.17
CA ALA A 21 4.25 3.88 8.50
C ALA A 21 4.86 2.91 9.51
N MET A 22 4.51 1.62 9.45
CA MET A 22 5.06 0.58 10.34
C MET A 22 6.52 0.23 10.01
N LEU A 23 6.94 0.41 8.75
CA LEU A 23 8.32 0.17 8.30
C LEU A 23 9.24 1.37 8.50
N ALA A 24 8.68 2.55 8.81
CA ALA A 24 9.46 3.75 9.04
C ALA A 24 10.23 3.67 10.37
N PRO A 25 11.51 4.07 10.42
CA PRO A 25 12.31 4.15 11.64
C PRO A 25 11.91 5.38 12.48
N ILE A 26 10.71 5.34 13.05
CA ILE A 26 10.11 6.46 13.79
C ILE A 26 10.96 6.86 15.01
N ASP A 27 11.59 5.89 15.69
CA ASP A 27 12.40 6.17 16.87
C ASP A 27 13.68 6.95 16.52
N ASP A 28 14.33 6.60 15.41
CA ASP A 28 15.51 7.33 14.92
C ASP A 28 15.14 8.74 14.44
N LEU A 29 13.99 8.89 13.77
CA LEU A 29 13.47 10.20 13.34
C LEU A 29 13.15 11.10 14.53
N LYS A 30 12.52 10.56 15.58
CA LYS A 30 12.27 11.29 16.84
C LYS A 30 13.56 11.69 17.54
N LYS A 31 14.56 10.82 17.55
CA LYS A 31 15.87 11.13 18.11
C LYS A 31 16.56 12.26 17.35
N ALA A 32 16.58 12.19 16.02
CA ALA A 32 17.14 13.25 15.18
C ALA A 32 16.41 14.60 15.37
N GLU A 33 15.09 14.57 15.56
CA GLU A 33 14.30 15.77 15.87
C GLU A 33 14.65 16.37 17.23
N ASN A 34 14.82 15.54 18.28
CA ASN A 34 15.24 15.99 19.60
C ASN A 34 16.68 16.50 19.66
N GLU A 35 17.55 16.00 18.77
CA GLU A 35 18.94 16.45 18.60
C GLU A 35 19.05 17.69 17.70
N TYR A 36 17.93 18.24 17.22
CA TYR A 36 17.86 19.36 16.27
C TYR A 36 18.56 19.09 14.92
N ASP A 37 18.80 17.83 14.56
CA ASP A 37 19.35 17.41 13.27
C ASP A 37 18.22 17.27 12.23
N PHE A 38 17.72 18.41 11.78
CA PHE A 38 16.67 18.47 10.77
C PHE A 38 17.13 18.00 9.39
N THR A 39 18.43 18.08 9.11
CA THR A 39 19.00 17.62 7.84
C THR A 39 18.91 16.10 7.74
N LYS A 40 19.32 15.38 8.78
CA LYS A 40 19.19 13.92 8.83
C LYS A 40 17.72 13.49 8.83
N ARG A 41 16.86 14.16 9.60
CA ARG A 41 15.41 13.88 9.62
C ARG A 41 14.81 13.96 8.21
N LEU A 42 15.15 15.02 7.46
CA LEU A 42 14.68 15.20 6.09
C LEU A 42 15.25 14.14 5.15
N ALA A 43 16.56 13.90 5.18
CA ALA A 43 17.23 12.93 4.32
C ALA A 43 16.63 11.52 4.48
N VAL A 44 16.48 11.04 5.72
CA VAL A 44 15.90 9.72 6.00
C VAL A 44 14.46 9.65 5.50
N THR A 45 13.66 10.72 5.70
CA THR A 45 12.26 10.75 5.25
C THR A 45 12.13 10.65 3.73
N GLU A 46 13.04 11.29 2.97
CA GLU A 46 13.04 11.19 1.50
C GLU A 46 13.50 9.81 1.02
N GLU A 47 14.55 9.23 1.64
CA GLU A 47 15.04 7.90 1.29
C GLU A 47 13.97 6.81 1.51
N LEU A 48 13.12 6.94 2.55
CA LEU A 48 12.03 6.01 2.81
C LEU A 48 11.03 5.87 1.63
N LYS A 49 10.91 6.89 0.77
CA LYS A 49 10.03 6.82 -0.40
C LYS A 49 10.57 5.89 -1.49
N SER A 50 11.89 5.71 -1.53
CA SER A 50 12.60 4.84 -2.48
C SER A 50 12.80 3.41 -1.95
N PHE A 51 12.50 3.16 -0.68
CA PHE A 51 12.68 1.83 -0.09
C PHE A 51 11.76 0.79 -0.77
N PRO A 52 12.18 -0.49 -0.84
CA PRO A 52 11.42 -1.54 -1.51
C PRO A 52 10.23 -2.04 -0.67
N PHE A 53 9.31 -1.15 -0.26
CA PHE A 53 8.09 -1.51 0.46
C PHE A 53 7.13 -2.36 -0.39
N GLY A 54 7.25 -2.31 -1.72
CA GLY A 54 6.50 -3.15 -2.65
C GLY A 54 6.74 -4.64 -2.41
N ALA A 55 7.99 -5.05 -2.15
CA ALA A 55 8.32 -6.45 -1.86
C ALA A 55 7.65 -6.95 -0.57
N VAL A 56 7.63 -6.10 0.46
CA VAL A 56 6.95 -6.41 1.73
C VAL A 56 5.43 -6.49 1.54
N TRP A 57 4.87 -5.60 0.72
CA TRP A 57 3.44 -5.63 0.37
C TRP A 57 3.05 -6.91 -0.39
N ASP A 58 3.88 -7.34 -1.33
CA ASP A 58 3.63 -8.54 -2.13
C ASP A 58 3.67 -9.79 -1.26
N GLU A 59 4.61 -9.86 -0.32
CA GLU A 59 4.70 -10.91 0.69
C GLU A 59 3.46 -10.94 1.61
N PHE A 60 3.04 -9.77 2.10
CA PHE A 60 1.80 -9.64 2.88
C PHE A 60 0.59 -10.14 2.09
N CYS A 61 0.51 -9.82 0.80
CA CYS A 61 -0.57 -10.30 -0.06
C CYS A 61 -0.53 -11.84 -0.22
N GLN A 62 0.65 -12.43 -0.42
CA GLN A 62 0.81 -13.88 -0.52
C GLN A 62 0.40 -14.59 0.77
N ARG A 63 0.83 -14.09 1.95
CA ARG A 63 0.44 -14.67 3.26
C ARG A 63 -1.07 -14.64 3.49
N ASN A 64 -1.73 -13.60 3.02
CA ASN A 64 -3.18 -13.44 3.16
C ASN A 64 -3.97 -14.11 2.01
N ASN A 65 -3.30 -14.83 1.11
CA ASN A 65 -3.90 -15.51 -0.03
C ASN A 65 -4.73 -14.56 -0.92
N VAL A 66 -4.27 -13.32 -1.08
CA VAL A 66 -4.90 -12.30 -1.94
C VAL A 66 -4.04 -11.99 -3.17
N PRO A 67 -4.64 -11.60 -4.31
CA PRO A 67 -3.90 -11.39 -5.55
C PRO A 67 -2.89 -10.26 -5.43
N VAL A 68 -1.64 -10.51 -5.81
CA VAL A 68 -0.54 -9.54 -5.78
C VAL A 68 -0.66 -8.54 -6.95
N GLY A 69 -0.11 -7.34 -6.80
CA GLY A 69 -0.01 -6.39 -7.92
C GLY A 69 -1.36 -5.98 -8.53
N LEU A 70 -1.51 -6.22 -9.84
CA LEU A 70 -2.70 -5.90 -10.64
C LEU A 70 -3.60 -7.11 -10.92
N ASP A 71 -3.25 -8.30 -10.43
CA ASP A 71 -3.95 -9.55 -10.77
C ASP A 71 -5.42 -9.54 -10.33
N TRP A 72 -5.75 -8.79 -9.28
CA TRP A 72 -7.12 -8.55 -8.82
C TRP A 72 -8.01 -7.86 -9.86
N MET A 73 -7.44 -7.15 -10.85
CA MET A 73 -8.22 -6.53 -11.92
C MET A 73 -8.90 -7.58 -12.81
N ASP A 74 -8.26 -8.72 -13.04
CA ASP A 74 -8.84 -9.78 -13.86
C ASP A 74 -10.00 -10.49 -13.16
N GLU A 75 -9.95 -10.56 -11.83
CA GLU A 75 -11.06 -11.06 -11.01
C GLU A 75 -12.26 -10.11 -11.07
N ILE A 76 -12.02 -8.79 -10.96
CA ILE A 76 -13.08 -7.78 -11.10
C ILE A 76 -13.70 -7.82 -12.50
N ARG A 77 -12.89 -7.90 -13.56
CA ARG A 77 -13.40 -8.01 -14.94
C ARG A 77 -14.25 -9.26 -15.15
N ARG A 78 -13.88 -10.39 -14.51
CA ARG A 78 -14.70 -11.61 -14.51
C ARG A 78 -16.02 -11.39 -13.78
N TYR A 79 -15.98 -10.76 -12.61
CA TYR A 79 -17.18 -10.44 -11.82
C TYR A 79 -18.12 -9.47 -12.56
N GLU A 80 -17.58 -8.47 -13.25
CA GLU A 80 -18.35 -7.56 -14.10
C GLU A 80 -19.15 -8.32 -15.15
N LYS A 81 -18.48 -9.18 -15.94
CA LYS A 81 -19.07 -10.07 -16.97
C LYS A 81 -20.12 -11.02 -16.42
N ALA A 82 -19.84 -11.65 -15.28
CA ALA A 82 -20.70 -12.68 -14.74
C ALA A 82 -21.96 -12.13 -14.05
N VAL A 83 -21.85 -10.99 -13.35
CA VAL A 83 -22.87 -10.49 -12.44
C VAL A 83 -23.36 -9.09 -12.79
N GLN A 84 -22.46 -8.11 -12.95
CA GLN A 84 -22.90 -6.72 -13.14
C GLN A 84 -23.61 -6.50 -14.47
N PHE A 85 -23.12 -7.07 -15.58
CA PHE A 85 -23.80 -6.93 -16.87
C PHE A 85 -25.15 -7.66 -16.94
N LYS A 86 -25.42 -8.59 -16.03
CA LYS A 86 -26.71 -9.29 -15.95
C LYS A 86 -27.73 -8.60 -15.04
N ARG A 87 -27.30 -7.57 -14.31
CA ARG A 87 -28.18 -6.73 -13.50
C ARG A 87 -28.58 -5.54 -14.38
N ASN A 88 -29.83 -5.56 -14.86
CA ASN A 88 -30.44 -4.43 -15.57
C ASN A 88 -30.31 -3.13 -14.78
#